data_AF-A0ABC8S4J2-F1
#
_entry.id   AF-A0ABC8S4J2-F1
#
_cell.length_a   1.000
_cell.length_b   1.000
_cell.length_c   1.000
_cell.angle_alpha   90.00
_cell.angle_beta   90.00
_cell.angle_gamma   90.00
#
_symmetry.space_group_name_H-M   'P 1'
#
loop_
_entity.id
_entity.type
_entity.pdbx_description
1 polymer ?
#
loop_
_entity_poly.entity_id
_entity_poly.type
_entity_poly.pdbx_seq_one_letter_code
_entity_poly.pdbx_strand_id
1 'polypeptide(L)'
;MDLTHSQSNLCLGFLSHTSTTSNRSQIIDDSISFQIDSSHGNPQHPVPSIPLQLMEQQTENSKEEKEIEERGSGDDEKEEFRLLGHSMCLKRRRDSDSSSSSSSSKRDRSSIDSGLEARRIAVRAWGNQSLRVADSDVFEIMEKEKQRQNKGIELIASENFVCKAVMEALGSHLTNKYSEGMPGARYYGGNQFIDEIEILCCERALAAFGLDSENWGVNVQPYSCTSANFAVYTGLLLPGDRIMGLDTPSGGNTSHGYYTPNGRKVSGASIFFESLPYKVNPQTGHIDYDKLEERALDFRPKILICGGSSYPREWEYARFRQIVDKCGAVLMCDMAQISGLVAAKVKIFLLLL
;
A
#
# COMPACT_ATOMS: atom_id res chain seq x y z
N MET A 1 17.60 -75.33 -23.76
CA MET A 1 16.32 -74.76 -23.29
C MET A 1 16.54 -73.25 -23.20
N ASP A 2 16.59 -72.45 -24.27
CA ASP A 2 15.77 -72.27 -25.46
C ASP A 2 14.36 -71.71 -25.21
N LEU A 3 14.11 -70.58 -25.94
CA LEU A 3 12.87 -69.81 -26.19
C LEU A 3 12.46 -68.78 -25.09
N THR A 4 12.17 -67.49 -25.35
CA THR A 4 11.90 -66.74 -26.60
C THR A 4 11.85 -65.22 -26.36
N HIS A 5 12.25 -64.49 -27.42
CA HIS A 5 12.02 -63.09 -27.82
C HIS A 5 10.65 -62.46 -27.45
N SER A 6 10.50 -61.14 -27.27
CA SER A 6 10.51 -60.16 -28.38
C SER A 6 10.75 -58.68 -27.96
N GLN A 7 11.51 -57.98 -28.79
CA GLN A 7 11.52 -56.51 -28.95
C GLN A 7 10.42 -56.08 -29.93
N SER A 8 10.00 -54.80 -29.92
CA SER A 8 10.07 -53.88 -31.09
C SER A 8 9.21 -52.60 -30.95
N ASN A 9 9.88 -51.45 -31.11
CA ASN A 9 9.61 -50.30 -32.01
C ASN A 9 8.38 -49.36 -31.88
N LEU A 10 8.72 -48.09 -31.55
CA LEU A 10 8.50 -46.82 -32.31
C LEU A 10 7.16 -46.54 -33.02
N CYS A 11 6.54 -45.37 -32.75
CA CYS A 11 6.60 -44.16 -33.62
C CYS A 11 5.67 -43.02 -33.12
N LEU A 12 6.09 -41.77 -33.39
CA LEU A 12 5.36 -40.49 -33.25
C LEU A 12 4.25 -40.33 -34.30
N GLY A 13 3.18 -39.60 -33.94
CA GLY A 13 2.18 -39.11 -34.90
C GLY A 13 1.19 -38.14 -34.28
N PHE A 14 1.28 -36.86 -34.66
CA PHE A 14 0.23 -35.85 -34.50
C PHE A 14 -1.01 -36.23 -35.32
N LEU A 15 -2.21 -35.93 -34.82
CA LEU A 15 -3.31 -35.37 -35.62
C LEU A 15 -4.45 -34.83 -34.74
N SER A 16 -4.97 -33.70 -35.19
CA SER A 16 -6.10 -32.89 -34.77
C SER A 16 -7.46 -33.58 -34.89
N HIS A 17 -8.39 -33.28 -33.99
CA HIS A 17 -9.82 -33.41 -34.26
C HIS A 17 -10.62 -32.18 -33.84
N THR A 18 -11.42 -31.75 -34.81
CA THR A 18 -12.51 -30.78 -34.83
C THR A 18 -13.71 -31.19 -33.96
N SER A 19 -14.40 -30.22 -33.38
CA SER A 19 -15.82 -30.35 -33.02
C SER A 19 -16.54 -29.00 -33.10
N THR A 20 -17.58 -28.97 -33.94
CA THR A 20 -18.48 -27.85 -34.22
C THR A 20 -19.77 -27.88 -33.38
N THR A 21 -20.22 -26.68 -33.01
CA THR A 21 -21.61 -26.18 -32.81
C THR A 21 -22.50 -26.69 -31.66
N SER A 22 -22.94 -25.78 -30.77
CA SER A 22 -24.33 -25.28 -30.80
C SER A 22 -24.56 -23.99 -29.96
N ASN A 23 -25.42 -23.14 -30.54
CA ASN A 23 -26.38 -22.20 -29.95
C ASN A 23 -25.97 -20.89 -29.24
N ARG A 24 -26.10 -19.84 -30.07
CA ARG A 24 -26.04 -18.40 -29.89
C ARG A 24 -27.37 -17.88 -29.32
N SER A 25 -27.34 -17.17 -28.19
CA SER A 25 -28.37 -16.20 -27.79
C SER A 25 -27.83 -14.78 -28.01
N GLN A 26 -28.64 -13.95 -28.66
CA GLN A 26 -28.34 -12.56 -29.01
C GLN A 26 -28.38 -11.66 -27.77
N ILE A 27 -27.35 -10.82 -27.60
CA ILE A 27 -27.39 -9.64 -26.73
C ILE A 27 -26.99 -8.43 -27.59
N ILE A 28 -27.75 -7.36 -27.38
CA ILE A 28 -27.84 -6.13 -28.16
C ILE A 28 -26.56 -5.29 -28.03
N ASP A 29 -26.19 -4.69 -29.15
CA ASP A 29 -25.02 -3.85 -29.41
C ASP A 29 -25.39 -2.38 -29.15
N ASP A 30 -24.77 -1.76 -28.13
CA ASP A 30 -24.74 -0.30 -27.97
C ASP A 30 -23.30 0.17 -28.18
N SER A 31 -23.01 0.50 -29.44
CA SER A 31 -21.77 1.10 -29.89
C SER A 31 -21.80 2.61 -29.64
N ILE A 32 -20.93 3.10 -28.74
CA ILE A 32 -20.55 4.53 -28.70
C ILE A 32 -19.17 4.65 -29.34
N SER A 33 -19.14 5.23 -30.54
CA SER A 33 -17.90 5.57 -31.24
C SER A 33 -17.26 6.82 -30.60
N PHE A 34 -16.00 6.72 -30.19
CA PHE A 34 -15.17 7.90 -29.94
C PHE A 34 -14.42 8.26 -31.24
N GLN A 35 -14.85 9.33 -31.90
CA GLN A 35 -14.05 9.98 -32.93
C GLN A 35 -12.93 10.78 -32.27
N ILE A 36 -11.69 10.38 -32.50
CA ILE A 36 -10.50 11.18 -32.21
C ILE A 36 -10.19 11.95 -33.49
N ASP A 37 -10.45 13.25 -33.48
CA ASP A 37 -9.97 14.15 -34.53
C ASP A 37 -8.49 14.42 -34.34
N SER A 38 -7.68 13.91 -35.27
CA SER A 38 -6.27 14.20 -35.42
C SER A 38 -6.08 15.44 -36.30
N SER A 39 -5.81 16.58 -35.68
CA SER A 39 -5.19 17.71 -36.38
C SER A 39 -3.74 17.89 -35.93
N HIS A 40 -2.83 17.71 -36.88
CA HIS A 40 -1.41 17.98 -36.74
C HIS A 40 -1.14 19.48 -36.62
N GLY A 41 -0.39 19.88 -35.60
CA GLY A 41 0.25 21.19 -35.47
C GLY A 41 1.68 21.02 -34.95
N ASN A 42 2.64 21.60 -35.69
CA ASN A 42 4.09 21.46 -35.56
C ASN A 42 4.66 22.05 -34.24
N PRO A 43 5.87 21.65 -33.78
CA PRO A 43 6.40 21.96 -32.45
C PRO A 43 7.35 23.17 -32.48
N GLN A 44 6.89 24.34 -32.04
CA GLN A 44 7.79 25.41 -31.62
C GLN A 44 7.18 26.15 -30.41
N HIS A 45 8.00 26.28 -29.37
CA HIS A 45 7.87 27.05 -28.12
C HIS A 45 7.74 26.21 -26.83
N PRO A 46 8.74 26.29 -25.90
CA PRO A 46 8.66 25.66 -24.60
C PRO A 46 7.78 26.47 -23.64
N VAL A 47 6.88 25.79 -22.93
CA VAL A 47 6.09 26.38 -21.84
C VAL A 47 6.98 26.44 -20.59
N PRO A 48 7.11 27.59 -19.89
CA PRO A 48 7.91 27.67 -18.69
C PRO A 48 7.17 27.10 -17.48
N SER A 49 7.87 26.35 -16.63
CA SER A 49 7.37 25.82 -15.35
C SER A 49 7.29 26.93 -14.30
N ILE A 50 6.10 27.18 -13.76
CA ILE A 50 5.88 28.13 -12.66
C ILE A 50 6.05 27.39 -11.31
N PRO A 51 6.87 27.88 -10.37
CA PRO A 51 6.99 27.30 -9.03
C PRO A 51 5.77 27.65 -8.15
N LEU A 52 5.34 26.71 -7.31
CA LEU A 52 4.36 26.96 -6.26
C LEU A 52 5.00 27.77 -5.12
N GLN A 53 4.66 29.06 -5.02
CA GLN A 53 5.02 29.90 -3.89
C GLN A 53 3.88 29.92 -2.87
N LEU A 54 4.21 29.47 -1.65
CA LEU A 54 3.35 29.40 -0.48
C LEU A 54 3.47 30.72 0.30
N MET A 55 2.35 31.45 0.46
CA MET A 55 2.05 32.52 1.41
C MET A 55 3.17 33.54 1.76
N GLU A 56 3.01 34.79 1.31
CA GLU A 56 3.59 35.97 1.97
C GLU A 56 2.51 37.02 2.31
N GLN A 57 2.71 37.67 3.46
CA GLN A 57 1.85 38.66 4.10
C GLN A 57 1.80 39.97 3.31
N GLN A 58 0.60 40.53 3.08
CA GLN A 58 0.44 41.88 2.55
C GLN A 58 0.43 42.92 3.67
N THR A 59 1.41 43.81 3.64
CA THR A 59 1.47 45.09 4.35
C THR A 59 0.96 46.21 3.44
N GLU A 60 0.59 47.32 4.08
CA GLU A 60 -0.27 48.43 3.68
C GLU A 60 0.06 49.27 2.42
N ASN A 61 -0.99 50.00 2.00
CA ASN A 61 -1.04 51.31 1.33
C ASN A 61 -0.88 51.42 -0.20
N SER A 62 -1.99 51.78 -0.86
CA SER A 62 -2.13 53.10 -1.50
C SER A 62 -3.57 53.34 -2.00
N LYS A 63 -4.07 54.53 -1.70
CA LYS A 63 -5.33 55.14 -2.14
C LYS A 63 -5.35 55.32 -3.66
N GLU A 64 -6.51 55.09 -4.28
CA GLU A 64 -7.00 55.93 -5.38
C GLU A 64 -8.54 55.86 -5.43
N GLU A 65 -9.16 57.03 -5.30
CA GLU A 65 -10.59 57.26 -5.40
C GLU A 65 -11.02 57.22 -6.87
N LYS A 66 -12.13 56.53 -7.18
CA LYS A 66 -12.95 56.87 -8.35
C LYS A 66 -14.42 56.50 -8.11
N GLU A 67 -15.18 57.58 -7.93
CA GLU A 67 -16.57 57.85 -8.31
C GLU A 67 -17.56 56.68 -8.44
N ILE A 68 -18.57 56.78 -7.58
CA ILE A 68 -19.81 56.02 -7.56
C ILE A 68 -20.70 56.52 -8.70
N GLU A 69 -20.96 55.66 -9.68
CA GLU A 69 -22.19 55.72 -10.48
C GLU A 69 -23.06 54.51 -10.14
N GLU A 70 -24.19 54.77 -9.47
CA GLU A 70 -25.27 53.81 -9.31
C GLU A 70 -25.93 53.57 -10.68
N ARG A 71 -25.75 52.37 -11.22
CA ARG A 71 -26.74 51.74 -12.12
C ARG A 71 -27.11 50.38 -11.53
N GLY A 72 -28.31 50.32 -10.99
CA GLY A 72 -28.96 49.06 -10.65
C GLY A 72 -29.32 48.30 -11.92
N SER A 73 -28.75 47.11 -12.07
CA SER A 73 -29.32 46.01 -12.84
C SER A 73 -28.98 44.74 -12.07
N GLY A 74 -30.01 44.08 -11.53
CA GLY A 74 -29.85 42.86 -10.76
C GLY A 74 -29.30 41.74 -11.64
N ASP A 75 -28.20 41.13 -11.20
CA ASP A 75 -27.75 39.83 -11.65
C ASP A 75 -27.36 39.01 -10.42
N ASP A 76 -27.95 37.82 -10.29
CA ASP A 76 -27.54 36.79 -9.34
C ASP A 76 -26.10 36.36 -9.68
N GLU A 77 -25.11 36.96 -9.03
CA GLU A 77 -23.71 36.54 -9.18
C GLU A 77 -23.54 35.10 -8.65
N LYS A 78 -23.55 34.15 -9.60
CA LYS A 78 -23.01 32.82 -9.40
C LYS A 78 -21.48 32.92 -9.41
N GLU A 79 -20.86 32.91 -8.23
CA GLU A 79 -19.41 32.71 -8.13
C GLU A 79 -19.06 31.32 -8.71
N GLU A 80 -18.48 31.34 -9.91
CA GLU A 80 -17.97 30.17 -10.60
C GLU A 80 -16.45 30.15 -10.44
N PHE A 81 -15.91 29.05 -9.92
CA PHE A 81 -14.47 28.88 -9.75
C PHE A 81 -14.03 27.54 -10.33
N ARG A 82 -12.79 27.49 -10.81
CA ARG A 82 -12.24 26.31 -11.47
C ARG A 82 -11.30 25.55 -10.54
N LEU A 83 -11.55 24.26 -10.37
CA LEU A 83 -10.64 23.34 -9.68
C LEU A 83 -10.18 22.28 -10.67
N LEU A 84 -8.86 22.15 -10.86
CA LEU A 84 -8.25 21.21 -11.81
C LEU A 84 -8.86 21.29 -13.23
N GLY A 85 -9.09 22.52 -13.71
CA GLY A 85 -9.65 22.77 -15.06
C GLY A 85 -11.15 22.58 -15.20
N HIS A 86 -11.86 22.14 -14.16
CA HIS A 86 -13.31 21.93 -14.18
C HIS A 86 -14.03 23.09 -13.51
N SER A 87 -15.04 23.64 -14.19
CA SER A 87 -15.84 24.77 -13.70
C SER A 87 -16.88 24.29 -12.69
N MET A 88 -16.89 24.91 -11.52
CA MET A 88 -17.79 24.59 -10.40
C MET A 88 -18.54 25.85 -9.98
N CYS A 89 -19.84 25.73 -9.72
CA CYS A 89 -20.70 26.85 -9.31
C CYS A 89 -21.26 26.64 -7.90
N LEU A 90 -21.03 27.60 -7.00
CA LEU A 90 -21.55 27.58 -5.63
C LEU A 90 -22.92 28.27 -5.57
N LYS A 91 -23.99 27.48 -5.47
CA LYS A 91 -25.35 28.02 -5.30
C LYS A 91 -25.64 28.26 -3.80
N ARG A 92 -25.32 29.46 -3.28
CA ARG A 92 -25.79 29.87 -1.94
C ARG A 92 -27.28 30.21 -2.01
N ARG A 93 -28.12 29.38 -1.38
CA ARG A 93 -29.56 29.65 -1.28
C ARG A 93 -29.82 30.71 -0.20
N ARG A 94 -30.10 31.95 -0.59
CA ARG A 94 -30.76 32.95 0.28
C ARG A 94 -32.26 32.81 0.06
N ASP A 95 -32.96 32.16 1.00
CA ASP A 95 -34.42 32.26 1.04
C ASP A 95 -34.77 33.64 1.61
N SER A 96 -35.10 34.59 0.74
CA SER A 96 -35.63 35.89 1.11
C SER A 96 -36.76 36.28 0.16
N ASP A 97 -37.97 35.82 0.48
CA ASP A 97 -39.19 36.53 0.11
C ASP A 97 -40.12 36.56 1.33
N SER A 98 -40.03 37.68 2.05
CA SER A 98 -40.96 38.11 3.07
C SER A 98 -42.04 38.97 2.42
N SER A 99 -43.27 38.46 2.34
CA SER A 99 -44.46 39.30 2.38
C SER A 99 -44.96 39.36 3.82
N SER A 100 -45.13 40.60 4.27
CA SER A 100 -45.44 41.02 5.63
C SER A 100 -46.77 40.46 6.15
N SER A 101 -46.72 39.70 7.24
CA SER A 101 -47.74 39.76 8.28
C SER A 101 -47.08 39.69 9.65
N SER A 102 -47.28 40.75 10.42
CA SER A 102 -46.81 40.92 11.79
C SER A 102 -47.44 39.86 12.69
N SER A 103 -46.67 38.83 13.03
CA SER A 103 -46.85 38.10 14.28
C SER A 103 -45.47 37.80 14.86
N SER A 104 -45.29 38.21 16.11
CA SER A 104 -44.09 37.99 16.91
C SER A 104 -43.97 36.50 17.24
N SER A 105 -43.68 35.67 16.24
CA SER A 105 -43.36 34.27 16.45
C SER A 105 -41.92 34.22 16.93
N LYS A 106 -41.76 34.04 18.25
CA LYS A 106 -40.55 33.46 18.84
C LYS A 106 -40.19 32.26 17.97
N ARG A 107 -39.18 32.38 17.09
CA ARG A 107 -38.67 31.23 16.35
C ARG A 107 -38.35 30.17 17.39
N ASP A 108 -39.08 29.09 17.32
CA ASP A 108 -39.20 28.10 18.36
C ASP A 108 -37.87 27.33 18.46
N ARG A 109 -36.94 27.87 19.27
CA ARG A 109 -35.67 27.24 19.63
C ARG A 109 -35.87 25.80 20.08
N SER A 110 -37.04 25.45 20.63
CA SER A 110 -37.35 24.09 21.09
C SER A 110 -37.53 23.08 19.95
N SER A 111 -38.05 23.52 18.79
CA SER A 111 -38.28 22.65 17.62
C SER A 111 -37.00 22.30 16.84
N ILE A 112 -36.02 23.22 16.81
CA ILE A 112 -34.70 22.98 16.21
C ILE A 112 -33.87 22.07 17.12
N ASP A 113 -34.00 22.25 18.45
CA ASP A 113 -33.32 21.47 19.47
C ASP A 113 -33.81 20.01 19.52
N SER A 114 -35.12 19.78 19.37
CA SER A 114 -35.69 18.43 19.29
C SER A 114 -35.23 17.65 18.06
N GLY A 115 -35.09 18.31 16.90
CA GLY A 115 -34.52 17.70 15.70
C GLY A 115 -33.01 17.47 15.77
N LEU A 116 -32.27 18.26 16.55
CA LEU A 116 -30.85 18.02 16.84
C LEU A 116 -30.67 16.84 17.78
N GLU A 117 -31.48 16.73 18.82
CA GLU A 117 -31.41 15.62 19.77
C GLU A 117 -31.83 14.29 19.13
N ALA A 118 -32.88 14.29 18.31
CA ALA A 118 -33.25 13.09 17.53
C ALA A 118 -32.11 12.61 16.61
N ARG A 119 -31.39 13.53 15.96
CA ARG A 119 -30.21 13.20 15.14
C ARG A 119 -29.05 12.67 15.99
N ARG A 120 -28.79 13.25 17.16
CA ARG A 120 -27.76 12.75 18.08
C ARG A 120 -28.07 11.34 18.58
N ILE A 121 -29.33 11.08 18.93
CA ILE A 121 -29.81 9.76 19.32
C ILE A 121 -29.61 8.77 18.18
N ALA A 122 -29.99 9.12 16.95
CA ALA A 122 -29.81 8.26 15.78
C ALA A 122 -28.33 7.92 15.53
N VAL A 123 -27.43 8.91 15.59
CA VAL A 123 -25.98 8.69 15.40
C VAL A 123 -25.40 7.79 16.51
N ARG A 124 -25.76 8.04 17.77
CA ARG A 124 -25.33 7.20 18.90
C ARG A 124 -25.88 5.77 18.81
N ALA A 125 -27.12 5.64 18.35
CA ALA A 125 -27.77 4.35 18.17
C ALA A 125 -27.06 3.53 17.08
N TRP A 126 -26.62 4.17 15.99
CA TRP A 126 -25.87 3.49 14.93
C TRP A 126 -24.44 3.12 15.36
N GLY A 127 -23.69 4.05 15.94
CA GLY A 127 -22.27 3.85 16.26
C GLY A 127 -21.96 2.82 17.36
N ASN A 128 -22.96 2.38 18.14
CA ASN A 128 -22.80 1.39 19.20
C ASN A 128 -23.41 0.02 18.87
N GLN A 129 -23.88 -0.18 17.64
CA GLN A 129 -24.40 -1.48 17.23
C GLN A 129 -23.28 -2.52 17.14
N SER A 130 -23.58 -3.75 17.54
CA SER A 130 -22.72 -4.87 17.22
C SER A 130 -22.73 -5.11 15.71
N LEU A 131 -21.64 -5.67 15.18
CA LEU A 131 -21.54 -5.95 13.75
C LEU A 131 -22.72 -6.78 13.23
N ARG A 132 -23.18 -7.77 14.00
CA ARG A 132 -24.35 -8.60 13.64
C ARG A 132 -25.62 -7.81 13.36
N VAL A 133 -25.82 -6.67 14.03
CA VAL A 133 -26.99 -5.80 13.86
C VAL A 133 -26.72 -4.72 12.82
N ALA A 134 -25.52 -4.13 12.83
CA ALA A 134 -25.14 -3.07 11.90
C ALA A 134 -24.99 -3.57 10.46
N ASP A 135 -24.47 -4.79 10.28
CA ASP A 135 -24.21 -5.43 9.00
C ASP A 135 -24.23 -6.97 9.16
N SER A 136 -25.44 -7.55 9.03
CA SER A 136 -25.64 -9.00 9.16
C SER A 136 -24.89 -9.79 8.08
N ASP A 137 -24.76 -9.23 6.88
CA ASP A 137 -24.17 -9.90 5.73
C ASP A 137 -22.67 -10.09 5.95
N VAL A 138 -21.97 -9.03 6.38
CA VAL A 138 -20.55 -9.11 6.75
C VAL A 138 -20.34 -10.04 7.94
N PHE A 139 -21.20 -9.99 8.96
CA PHE A 139 -21.11 -10.90 10.10
C PHE A 139 -21.21 -12.37 9.69
N GLU A 140 -22.14 -12.71 8.79
CA GLU A 140 -22.29 -14.08 8.28
C GLU A 140 -21.07 -14.53 7.47
N ILE A 141 -20.47 -13.65 6.66
CA ILE A 141 -19.25 -13.94 5.92
C ILE A 141 -18.07 -14.19 6.88
N MET A 142 -17.94 -13.39 7.94
CA MET A 142 -16.90 -13.58 8.95
C MET A 142 -17.04 -14.92 9.69
N GLU A 143 -18.26 -15.31 10.07
CA GLU A 143 -18.46 -16.62 10.71
C GLU A 143 -18.20 -17.78 9.73
N LYS A 144 -18.48 -17.63 8.43
CA LYS A 144 -18.09 -18.63 7.42
C LYS A 144 -16.57 -18.76 7.32
N GLU A 145 -15.82 -17.66 7.31
CA GLU A 145 -14.34 -17.70 7.27
C GLU A 145 -13.76 -18.34 8.54
N LYS A 146 -14.29 -17.99 9.71
CA LYS A 146 -13.90 -18.64 10.97
C LYS A 146 -14.14 -20.14 10.96
N GLN A 147 -15.25 -20.59 10.39
CA GLN A 147 -15.52 -22.04 10.22
C GLN A 147 -14.57 -22.69 9.21
N ARG A 148 -14.18 -21.98 8.14
CA ARG A 148 -13.18 -22.45 7.17
C ARG A 148 -11.84 -22.69 7.87
N GLN A 149 -11.34 -21.69 8.61
CA GLN A 149 -10.08 -21.77 9.37
C GLN A 149 -10.09 -22.90 10.41
N ASN A 150 -11.21 -23.09 11.11
CA ASN A 150 -11.33 -24.14 12.14
C ASN A 150 -11.40 -25.57 11.57
N LYS A 151 -11.82 -25.73 10.30
CA LYS A 151 -12.01 -27.04 9.66
C LYS A 151 -10.93 -27.38 8.64
N GLY A 152 -10.13 -26.39 8.24
CA GLY A 152 -9.06 -26.52 7.26
C GLY A 152 -7.74 -26.97 7.87
N ILE A 153 -6.87 -27.49 7.00
CA ILE A 153 -5.44 -27.64 7.30
C ILE A 153 -4.74 -26.50 6.55
N GLU A 154 -4.37 -25.45 7.28
CA GLU A 154 -3.75 -24.27 6.69
C GLU A 154 -2.23 -24.47 6.55
N LEU A 155 -1.76 -24.64 5.31
CA LEU A 155 -0.36 -24.94 4.98
C LEU A 155 0.34 -23.78 4.24
N ILE A 156 -0.28 -22.60 4.18
CA ILE A 156 0.32 -21.41 3.59
C ILE A 156 1.36 -20.86 4.58
N ALA A 157 2.64 -20.94 4.23
CA ALA A 157 3.75 -20.64 5.14
C ALA A 157 3.76 -19.22 5.73
N SER A 158 3.13 -18.26 5.06
CA SER A 158 3.03 -16.86 5.50
C SER A 158 1.78 -16.56 6.34
N GLU A 159 0.86 -17.51 6.48
CA GLU A 159 -0.32 -17.36 7.32
C GLU A 159 -0.06 -17.84 8.75
N ASN A 160 -0.75 -17.24 9.70
CA ASN A 160 -0.68 -17.64 11.11
C ASN A 160 -1.95 -17.19 11.86
N PHE A 161 -2.22 -17.83 13.00
CA PHE A 161 -3.31 -17.46 13.89
C PHE A 161 -2.78 -16.61 15.05
N VAL A 162 -3.18 -15.34 15.08
CA VAL A 162 -2.82 -14.43 16.18
C VAL A 162 -3.62 -14.74 17.44
N CYS A 163 -3.08 -14.35 18.60
CA CYS A 163 -3.78 -14.53 19.86
C CYS A 163 -4.93 -13.51 20.04
N LYS A 164 -5.89 -13.84 20.91
CA LYS A 164 -7.06 -12.99 21.18
C LYS A 164 -6.69 -11.58 21.64
N ALA A 165 -5.64 -11.45 22.45
CA ALA A 165 -5.17 -10.15 22.95
C ALA A 165 -4.74 -9.21 21.81
N VAL A 166 -4.11 -9.73 20.75
CA VAL A 166 -3.75 -8.95 19.56
C VAL A 166 -5.00 -8.46 18.84
N MET A 167 -6.00 -9.34 18.65
CA MET A 167 -7.27 -8.95 18.02
C MET A 167 -8.04 -7.91 18.83
N GLU A 168 -8.07 -8.03 20.16
CA GLU A 168 -8.70 -7.06 21.06
C GLU A 168 -8.05 -5.68 20.96
N ALA A 169 -6.72 -5.61 20.89
CA ALA A 169 -6.00 -4.35 20.70
C ALA A 169 -6.25 -3.74 19.30
N LEU A 170 -6.24 -4.56 18.25
CA LEU A 170 -6.44 -4.11 16.86
C LEU A 170 -7.84 -3.53 16.61
N GLY A 171 -8.88 -4.13 17.19
CA GLY A 171 -10.27 -3.67 17.09
C GLY A 171 -10.67 -2.62 18.12
N SER A 172 -9.71 -1.90 18.70
CA SER A 172 -9.94 -0.98 19.82
C SER A 172 -10.09 0.49 19.40
N HIS A 173 -10.41 1.34 20.39
CA HIS A 173 -10.54 2.79 20.23
C HIS A 173 -9.25 3.51 19.81
N LEU A 174 -8.10 2.83 19.82
CA LEU A 174 -6.83 3.39 19.38
C LEU A 174 -6.87 3.85 17.91
N THR A 175 -7.71 3.21 17.07
CA THR A 175 -7.93 3.58 15.66
C THR A 175 -8.41 5.03 15.46
N ASN A 176 -8.99 5.63 16.50
CA ASN A 176 -9.55 6.98 16.42
C ASN A 176 -8.48 8.09 16.47
N LYS A 177 -7.22 7.77 16.79
CA LYS A 177 -6.21 8.79 17.06
C LYS A 177 -5.28 9.03 15.86
N TYR A 178 -5.17 10.31 15.49
CA TYR A 178 -4.15 10.79 14.55
C TYR A 178 -2.86 11.14 15.32
N SER A 179 -1.75 10.48 14.98
CA SER A 179 -0.49 10.57 15.74
C SER A 179 0.73 10.72 14.84
N GLU A 180 0.65 11.56 13.81
CA GLU A 180 1.80 11.84 12.93
C GLU A 180 2.98 12.40 13.73
N GLY A 181 4.19 11.98 13.33
CA GLY A 181 5.45 12.28 14.01
C GLY A 181 5.94 11.09 14.84
N MET A 182 6.93 11.35 15.70
CA MET A 182 7.49 10.37 16.63
C MET A 182 7.04 10.69 18.06
N PRO A 183 7.12 9.73 19.01
CA PRO A 183 6.87 10.01 20.42
C PRO A 183 7.66 11.23 20.92
N GLY A 184 7.00 12.15 21.61
CA GLY A 184 7.59 13.43 22.06
C GLY A 184 7.75 14.52 20.97
N ALA A 185 7.54 14.18 19.69
CA ALA A 185 7.66 15.08 18.54
C ALA A 185 6.47 14.91 17.59
N ARG A 186 5.25 15.06 18.13
CA ARG A 186 3.98 14.91 17.38
C ARG A 186 3.52 16.23 16.80
N TYR A 187 2.89 16.17 15.63
CA TYR A 187 2.24 17.34 15.01
C TYR A 187 0.90 17.72 15.66
N TYR A 188 0.26 16.76 16.36
CA TYR A 188 -1.04 16.95 17.01
C TYR A 188 -0.96 16.72 18.51
N GLY A 189 -1.81 17.42 19.24
CA GLY A 189 -2.00 17.22 20.68
C GLY A 189 -2.71 15.90 21.03
N GLY A 190 -2.76 15.60 22.34
CA GLY A 190 -3.52 14.49 22.90
C GLY A 190 -2.92 13.09 22.66
N ASN A 191 -1.61 12.99 22.39
CA ASN A 191 -0.92 11.73 22.10
C ASN A 191 -0.24 11.08 23.30
N GLN A 192 -0.45 11.57 24.53
CA GLN A 192 0.27 11.10 25.74
C GLN A 192 0.28 9.56 25.88
N PHE A 193 -0.86 8.90 25.69
CA PHE A 193 -0.95 7.44 25.80
C PHE A 193 -0.55 6.70 24.52
N ILE A 194 -0.64 7.35 23.36
CA ILE A 194 -0.14 6.77 22.11
C ILE A 194 1.38 6.71 22.13
N ASP A 195 2.02 7.75 22.67
CA ASP A 195 3.47 7.80 22.86
C ASP A 195 3.92 6.69 23.82
N GLU A 196 3.23 6.49 24.94
CA GLU A 196 3.51 5.36 25.86
C GLU A 196 3.43 3.99 25.15
N ILE A 197 2.39 3.78 24.33
CA ILE A 197 2.21 2.53 23.58
C ILE A 197 3.33 2.34 22.55
N GLU A 198 3.67 3.38 21.79
CA GLU A 198 4.69 3.28 20.73
C GLU A 198 6.09 3.08 21.32
N ILE A 199 6.44 3.79 22.39
CA ILE A 199 7.72 3.61 23.11
C ILE A 199 7.81 2.17 23.62
N LEU A 200 6.78 1.67 24.30
CA LEU A 200 6.74 0.30 24.80
C LEU A 200 6.85 -0.74 23.68
N CYS A 201 6.24 -0.47 22.52
CA CYS A 201 6.33 -1.32 21.34
C CYS A 201 7.78 -1.39 20.81
N CYS A 202 8.44 -0.25 20.69
CA CYS A 202 9.85 -0.17 20.29
C CYS A 202 10.77 -0.92 21.25
N GLU A 203 10.63 -0.69 22.57
CA GLU A 203 11.42 -1.38 23.60
C GLU A 203 11.24 -2.90 23.51
N ARG A 204 9.99 -3.36 23.38
CA ARG A 204 9.68 -4.79 23.26
C ARG A 204 10.18 -5.40 21.97
N ALA A 205 10.17 -4.64 20.87
CA ALA A 205 10.74 -5.10 19.60
C ALA A 205 12.25 -5.34 19.72
N LEU A 206 13.00 -4.38 20.29
CA LEU A 206 14.44 -4.56 20.53
C LEU A 206 14.71 -5.74 21.47
N ALA A 207 13.94 -5.84 22.58
CA ALA A 207 14.08 -6.93 23.54
C ALA A 207 13.77 -8.31 22.93
N ALA A 208 12.76 -8.41 22.06
CA ALA A 208 12.38 -9.66 21.40
C ALA A 208 13.51 -10.25 20.53
N PHE A 209 14.35 -9.39 19.96
CA PHE A 209 15.52 -9.80 19.17
C PHE A 209 16.83 -9.76 19.96
N GLY A 210 16.79 -9.42 21.25
CA GLY A 210 17.97 -9.32 22.12
C GLY A 210 18.96 -8.23 21.66
N LEU A 211 18.43 -7.13 21.13
CA LEU A 211 19.23 -6.02 20.59
C LEU A 211 19.46 -4.95 21.65
N ASP A 212 20.67 -4.38 21.64
CA ASP A 212 21.06 -3.25 22.48
C ASP A 212 20.62 -1.93 21.85
N SER A 213 19.94 -1.08 22.62
CA SER A 213 19.35 0.19 22.16
C SER A 213 20.40 1.22 21.73
N GLU A 214 21.64 1.11 22.22
CA GLU A 214 22.73 1.99 21.79
C GLU A 214 23.16 1.71 20.34
N ASN A 215 22.99 0.48 19.89
CA ASN A 215 23.43 0.02 18.57
C ASN A 215 22.27 -0.15 17.58
N TRP A 216 21.04 -0.29 18.09
CA TRP A 216 19.85 -0.59 17.30
C TRP A 216 18.70 0.36 17.62
N GLY A 217 18.18 1.00 16.58
CA GLY A 217 16.88 1.64 16.59
C GLY A 217 15.83 0.74 15.94
N VAL A 218 14.56 1.06 16.16
CA VAL A 218 13.42 0.41 15.51
C VAL A 218 12.35 1.43 15.17
N ASN A 219 11.73 1.27 14.01
CA ASN A 219 10.52 1.99 13.64
C ASN A 219 9.39 0.98 13.48
N VAL A 220 8.32 1.15 14.27
CA VAL A 220 7.16 0.24 14.33
C VAL A 220 5.94 0.77 13.57
N GLN A 221 6.08 1.86 12.82
CA GLN A 221 5.02 2.50 12.06
C GLN A 221 4.74 1.94 10.64
N PRO A 222 5.65 1.21 9.95
CA PRO A 222 5.33 0.67 8.63
C PRO A 222 4.08 -0.23 8.64
N TYR A 223 3.12 0.04 7.75
CA TYR A 223 1.83 -0.66 7.71
C TYR A 223 1.92 -2.14 7.32
N SER A 224 2.95 -2.51 6.57
CA SER A 224 3.19 -3.86 6.06
C SER A 224 4.65 -4.04 5.64
N CYS A 225 5.04 -5.28 5.34
CA CYS A 225 6.37 -5.62 4.82
C CYS A 225 6.75 -4.80 3.57
N THR A 226 5.87 -4.71 2.57
CA THR A 226 6.16 -3.98 1.32
C THR A 226 6.38 -2.49 1.60
N SER A 227 5.58 -1.87 2.46
CA SER A 227 5.78 -0.47 2.85
C SER A 227 7.05 -0.26 3.67
N ALA A 228 7.44 -1.22 4.52
CA ALA A 228 8.69 -1.16 5.29
C ALA A 228 9.90 -1.21 4.36
N ASN A 229 9.93 -2.18 3.44
CA ASN A 229 11.01 -2.31 2.46
C ASN A 229 11.12 -1.05 1.59
N PHE A 230 9.98 -0.54 1.10
CA PHE A 230 9.97 0.67 0.28
C PHE A 230 10.45 1.90 1.07
N ALA A 231 10.06 2.04 2.34
CA ALA A 231 10.55 3.11 3.22
C ALA A 231 12.08 3.07 3.40
N VAL A 232 12.66 1.88 3.59
CA VAL A 232 14.13 1.71 3.65
C VAL A 232 14.77 2.18 2.35
N TYR A 233 14.24 1.78 1.19
CA TYR A 233 14.79 2.20 -0.09
C TYR A 233 14.71 3.72 -0.24
N THR A 234 13.55 4.33 -0.03
CA THR A 234 13.38 5.78 -0.16
C THR A 234 14.16 6.59 0.88
N GLY A 235 14.48 6.00 2.02
CA GLY A 235 15.27 6.65 3.06
C GLY A 235 16.78 6.63 2.80
N LEU A 236 17.27 5.65 2.02
CA LEU A 236 18.70 5.44 1.77
C LEU A 236 19.13 5.70 0.33
N LEU A 237 18.19 5.67 -0.61
CA LEU A 237 18.43 5.70 -2.06
C LEU A 237 17.77 6.90 -2.72
N LEU A 238 18.38 7.34 -3.82
CA LEU A 238 17.75 8.21 -4.80
C LEU A 238 17.03 7.37 -5.87
N PRO A 239 16.00 7.92 -6.55
CA PRO A 239 15.40 7.25 -7.70
C PRO A 239 16.46 6.86 -8.75
N GLY A 240 16.38 5.65 -9.27
CA GLY A 240 17.35 5.08 -10.21
C GLY A 240 18.60 4.46 -9.58
N ASP A 241 18.81 4.60 -8.26
CA ASP A 241 19.85 3.84 -7.58
C ASP A 241 19.60 2.34 -7.66
N ARG A 242 20.69 1.59 -7.45
CA ARG A 242 20.75 0.16 -7.74
C ARG A 242 20.43 -0.70 -6.52
N ILE A 243 19.56 -1.67 -6.69
CA ILE A 243 19.24 -2.69 -5.69
C ILE A 243 19.46 -4.10 -6.25
N MET A 244 19.85 -5.02 -5.39
CA MET A 244 19.92 -6.45 -5.73
C MET A 244 19.17 -7.27 -4.70
N GLY A 245 18.29 -8.15 -5.16
CA GLY A 245 17.51 -9.07 -4.33
C GLY A 245 17.42 -10.46 -4.97
N LEU A 246 16.93 -11.44 -4.23
CA LEU A 246 16.71 -12.79 -4.78
C LEU A 246 15.60 -12.74 -5.83
N ASP A 247 15.81 -13.41 -6.96
CA ASP A 247 14.80 -13.55 -8.01
C ASP A 247 13.52 -14.21 -7.47
N THR A 248 12.34 -13.71 -7.84
CA THR A 248 11.05 -14.22 -7.31
C THR A 248 10.86 -15.73 -7.58
N PRO A 249 11.12 -16.26 -8.79
CA PRO A 249 11.11 -17.71 -9.03
C PRO A 249 12.18 -18.51 -8.27
N SER A 250 13.24 -17.83 -7.81
CA SER A 250 14.27 -18.44 -6.94
C SER A 250 13.92 -18.35 -5.45
N GLY A 251 12.78 -17.73 -5.10
CA GLY A 251 12.26 -17.63 -3.73
C GLY A 251 12.28 -16.24 -3.12
N GLY A 252 12.63 -15.19 -3.87
CA GLY A 252 12.61 -13.80 -3.41
C GLY A 252 11.20 -13.23 -3.25
N ASN A 253 11.10 -12.08 -2.58
CA ASN A 253 9.84 -11.34 -2.44
C ASN A 253 9.65 -10.35 -3.60
N THR A 254 8.40 -10.08 -3.98
CA THR A 254 8.11 -9.10 -5.06
C THR A 254 8.64 -7.71 -4.74
N SER A 255 8.65 -7.30 -3.48
CA SER A 255 9.19 -6.01 -3.02
C SER A 255 10.71 -5.88 -3.13
N HIS A 256 11.43 -6.96 -3.46
CA HIS A 256 12.89 -6.96 -3.67
C HIS A 256 13.29 -6.52 -5.10
N GLY A 257 12.41 -5.79 -5.79
CA GLY A 257 12.68 -5.27 -7.13
C GLY A 257 12.27 -6.21 -8.26
N TYR A 258 11.15 -6.93 -8.13
CA TYR A 258 10.69 -7.87 -9.15
C TYR A 258 10.28 -7.20 -10.46
N TYR A 259 10.79 -7.73 -11.57
CA TYR A 259 10.34 -7.49 -12.93
C TYR A 259 10.27 -8.82 -13.67
N THR A 260 9.40 -8.92 -14.68
CA THR A 260 9.23 -10.16 -15.44
C THR A 260 10.41 -10.39 -16.41
N PRO A 261 10.62 -11.63 -16.90
CA PRO A 261 11.73 -11.95 -17.81
C PRO A 261 11.77 -11.11 -19.10
N ASN A 262 10.63 -10.58 -19.56
CA ASN A 262 10.54 -9.69 -20.72
C ASN A 262 10.79 -8.20 -20.37
N GLY A 263 11.24 -7.89 -19.15
CA GLY A 263 11.61 -6.54 -18.71
C GLY A 263 10.46 -5.68 -18.17
N ARG A 264 9.23 -6.20 -18.07
CA ARG A 264 8.12 -5.44 -17.48
C ARG A 264 8.31 -5.32 -15.97
N LYS A 265 8.46 -4.08 -15.49
CA LYS A 265 8.56 -3.73 -14.07
C LYS A 265 7.20 -4.02 -13.39
N VAL A 266 7.21 -4.77 -12.28
CA VAL A 266 6.00 -5.21 -11.56
C VAL A 266 5.92 -4.59 -10.17
N SER A 267 7.00 -4.61 -9.42
CA SER A 267 7.05 -4.03 -8.07
C SER A 267 7.29 -2.52 -8.11
N GLY A 268 6.81 -1.79 -7.10
CA GLY A 268 7.19 -0.38 -6.93
C GLY A 268 8.71 -0.21 -6.88
N ALA A 269 9.41 -1.12 -6.20
CA ALA A 269 10.87 -1.09 -6.11
C ALA A 269 11.55 -1.14 -7.49
N SER A 270 11.11 -2.00 -8.41
CA SER A 270 11.69 -2.06 -9.78
C SER A 270 11.25 -0.89 -10.68
N ILE A 271 10.17 -0.19 -10.34
CA ILE A 271 9.75 1.04 -11.02
C ILE A 271 10.66 2.21 -10.64
N PHE A 272 10.87 2.43 -9.34
CA PHE A 272 11.61 3.59 -8.82
C PHE A 272 13.13 3.38 -8.75
N PHE A 273 13.60 2.14 -8.64
CA PHE A 273 15.01 1.78 -8.51
C PHE A 273 15.42 0.80 -9.62
N GLU A 274 16.71 0.78 -9.92
CA GLU A 274 17.27 -0.16 -10.90
C GLU A 274 17.61 -1.48 -10.19
N SER A 275 16.89 -2.53 -10.55
CA SER A 275 16.98 -3.84 -9.91
C SER A 275 17.77 -4.84 -10.77
N LEU A 276 18.67 -5.59 -10.15
CA LEU A 276 19.30 -6.77 -10.76
C LEU A 276 19.20 -7.98 -9.81
N PRO A 277 18.46 -9.04 -10.17
CA PRO A 277 18.30 -10.18 -9.28
C PRO A 277 19.53 -11.09 -9.27
N TYR A 278 19.83 -11.65 -8.11
CA TYR A 278 20.66 -12.85 -7.98
C TYR A 278 19.77 -14.09 -7.86
N LYS A 279 20.33 -15.27 -8.11
CA LYS A 279 19.56 -16.50 -8.29
C LYS A 279 20.11 -17.66 -7.48
N VAL A 280 19.30 -18.69 -7.31
CA VAL A 280 19.77 -20.00 -6.89
C VAL A 280 20.46 -20.72 -8.05
N ASN A 281 21.37 -21.62 -7.72
CA ASN A 281 21.86 -22.63 -8.63
C ASN A 281 20.71 -23.63 -8.91
N PRO A 282 20.30 -23.82 -10.17
CA PRO A 282 19.13 -24.65 -10.50
C PRO A 282 19.35 -26.14 -10.26
N GLN A 283 20.60 -26.60 -10.11
CA GLN A 283 20.91 -28.00 -9.80
C GLN A 283 20.84 -28.28 -8.29
N THR A 284 21.30 -27.34 -7.45
CA THR A 284 21.36 -27.55 -5.99
C THR A 284 20.17 -26.92 -5.25
N GLY A 285 19.55 -25.88 -5.82
CA GLY A 285 18.53 -25.07 -5.16
C GLY A 285 19.09 -24.10 -4.11
N HIS A 286 20.41 -24.01 -3.94
CA HIS A 286 21.07 -23.05 -3.05
C HIS A 286 21.41 -21.76 -3.78
N ILE A 287 21.46 -20.63 -3.07
CA ILE A 287 21.96 -19.36 -3.62
C ILE A 287 23.36 -19.56 -4.22
N ASP A 288 23.56 -19.10 -5.45
CA ASP A 288 24.85 -19.12 -6.12
C ASP A 288 25.66 -17.89 -5.67
N TYR A 289 26.36 -18.02 -4.53
CA TYR A 289 27.08 -16.91 -3.90
C TYR A 289 28.23 -16.38 -4.74
N ASP A 290 28.85 -17.22 -5.57
CA ASP A 290 29.95 -16.81 -6.43
C ASP A 290 29.44 -15.96 -7.59
N LYS A 291 28.33 -16.37 -8.24
CA LYS A 291 27.66 -15.50 -9.23
C LYS A 291 27.05 -14.26 -8.61
N LEU A 292 26.56 -14.34 -7.37
CA LEU A 292 26.10 -13.16 -6.64
C LEU A 292 27.25 -12.17 -6.45
N GLU A 293 28.42 -12.63 -6.02
CA GLU A 293 29.60 -11.78 -5.84
C GLU A 293 30.03 -11.14 -7.17
N GLU A 294 30.19 -11.94 -8.24
CA GLU A 294 30.53 -11.46 -9.59
C GLU A 294 29.58 -10.34 -10.02
N ARG A 295 28.27 -10.61 -9.97
CA ARG A 295 27.24 -9.63 -10.37
C ARG A 295 27.23 -8.40 -9.49
N ALA A 296 27.45 -8.52 -8.19
CA ALA A 296 27.46 -7.39 -7.28
C ALA A 296 28.66 -6.46 -7.53
N LEU A 297 29.82 -7.02 -7.90
CA LEU A 297 31.01 -6.23 -8.23
C LEU A 297 30.86 -5.45 -9.55
N ASP A 298 30.16 -6.04 -10.53
CA ASP A 298 29.87 -5.39 -11.82
C ASP A 298 28.72 -4.38 -11.71
N PHE A 299 27.62 -4.80 -11.09
CA PHE A 299 26.41 -3.98 -10.99
C PHE A 299 26.52 -2.90 -9.92
N ARG A 300 27.36 -3.04 -8.90
CA ARG A 300 27.56 -2.06 -7.82
C ARG A 300 26.24 -1.59 -7.19
N PRO A 301 25.47 -2.50 -6.56
CA PRO A 301 24.26 -2.11 -5.86
C PRO A 301 24.57 -1.15 -4.71
N LYS A 302 23.63 -0.27 -4.39
CA LYS A 302 23.63 0.51 -3.16
C LYS A 302 23.04 -0.28 -1.99
N ILE A 303 22.06 -1.14 -2.26
CA ILE A 303 21.52 -2.10 -1.30
C ILE A 303 21.58 -3.52 -1.89
N LEU A 304 22.17 -4.44 -1.15
CA LEU A 304 22.03 -5.88 -1.37
C LEU A 304 21.07 -6.44 -0.30
N ILE A 305 19.99 -7.06 -0.76
CA ILE A 305 18.93 -7.61 0.07
C ILE A 305 19.17 -9.11 0.23
N CYS A 306 19.21 -9.62 1.46
CA CYS A 306 19.05 -11.04 1.77
C CYS A 306 17.70 -11.28 2.46
N GLY A 307 17.11 -12.45 2.30
CA GLY A 307 15.73 -12.71 2.71
C GLY A 307 14.84 -13.09 1.53
N GLY A 308 13.77 -13.81 1.79
CA GLY A 308 12.90 -14.34 0.73
C GLY A 308 11.61 -14.94 1.27
N SER A 309 10.67 -15.17 0.36
CA SER A 309 9.33 -15.68 0.66
C SER A 309 9.26 -17.20 0.66
N SER A 310 10.06 -17.88 -0.18
CA SER A 310 9.96 -19.32 -0.42
C SER A 310 11.32 -20.01 -0.59
N TYR A 311 12.38 -19.44 0.00
CA TYR A 311 13.69 -20.07 0.06
C TYR A 311 13.82 -21.00 1.29
N PRO A 312 13.99 -22.33 1.13
CA PRO A 312 13.85 -23.31 2.21
C PRO A 312 15.17 -23.63 2.94
N ARG A 313 16.14 -22.71 2.93
CA ARG A 313 17.48 -22.90 3.51
C ARG A 313 17.87 -21.71 4.36
N GLU A 314 18.85 -21.91 5.24
CA GLU A 314 19.50 -20.82 5.95
C GLU A 314 20.27 -19.89 4.99
N TRP A 315 20.43 -18.65 5.42
CA TRP A 315 21.15 -17.60 4.69
C TRP A 315 22.58 -17.49 5.23
N GLU A 316 23.57 -17.44 4.34
CA GLU A 316 24.97 -17.24 4.74
C GLU A 316 25.25 -15.74 4.93
N TYR A 317 24.73 -15.16 6.01
CA TYR A 317 24.84 -13.71 6.28
C TYR A 317 26.28 -13.20 6.27
N ALA A 318 27.24 -14.01 6.73
CA ALA A 318 28.66 -13.67 6.67
C ALA A 318 29.17 -13.52 5.22
N ARG A 319 28.71 -14.38 4.31
CA ARG A 319 29.05 -14.31 2.87
C ARG A 319 28.44 -13.07 2.24
N PHE A 320 27.18 -12.74 2.56
CA PHE A 320 26.55 -11.49 2.14
C PHE A 320 27.32 -10.26 2.64
N ARG A 321 27.72 -10.22 3.92
CA ARG A 321 28.53 -9.13 4.50
C ARG A 321 29.85 -8.94 3.73
N GLN A 322 30.57 -10.02 3.46
CA GLN A 322 31.81 -9.95 2.68
C GLN A 322 31.60 -9.34 1.30
N ILE A 323 30.50 -9.68 0.62
CA ILE A 323 30.20 -9.16 -0.72
C ILE A 323 29.87 -7.67 -0.66
N VAL A 324 29.03 -7.23 0.28
CA VAL A 324 28.68 -5.81 0.41
C VAL A 324 29.85 -4.94 0.84
N ASP A 325 30.80 -5.47 1.62
CA ASP A 325 32.06 -4.78 1.95
C ASP A 325 32.91 -4.52 0.71
N LYS A 326 32.96 -5.46 -0.24
CA LYS A 326 33.74 -5.31 -1.48
C LYS A 326 33.11 -4.30 -2.45
N CYS A 327 31.78 -4.24 -2.54
CA CYS A 327 31.10 -3.33 -3.47
C CYS A 327 30.71 -1.97 -2.85
N GLY A 328 30.79 -1.83 -1.53
CA GLY A 328 30.43 -0.61 -0.80
C GLY A 328 28.92 -0.40 -0.64
N ALA A 329 28.17 -1.50 -0.46
CA ALA A 329 26.71 -1.50 -0.36
C ALA A 329 26.23 -1.61 1.11
N VAL A 330 24.97 -1.22 1.33
CA VAL A 330 24.22 -1.57 2.54
C VAL A 330 23.70 -3.01 2.41
N LEU A 331 23.88 -3.82 3.45
CA LEU A 331 23.22 -5.12 3.56
C LEU A 331 21.88 -4.92 4.26
N MET A 332 20.80 -5.32 3.60
CA MET A 332 19.45 -5.32 4.18
C MET A 332 18.98 -6.77 4.33
N CYS A 333 18.51 -7.14 5.52
CA CYS A 333 17.87 -8.44 5.74
C CYS A 333 16.34 -8.27 5.85
N ASP A 334 15.60 -8.86 4.92
CA ASP A 334 14.16 -9.04 5.03
C ASP A 334 13.85 -10.41 5.65
N MET A 335 13.64 -10.41 6.97
CA MET A 335 13.40 -11.61 7.76
C MET A 335 11.91 -11.95 7.92
N ALA A 336 10.99 -11.41 7.10
CA ALA A 336 9.54 -11.52 7.29
C ALA A 336 9.07 -12.95 7.63
N GLN A 337 9.47 -13.95 6.83
CA GLN A 337 9.06 -15.34 7.00
C GLN A 337 9.68 -16.06 8.20
N ILE A 338 10.83 -15.59 8.70
CA ILE A 338 11.60 -16.29 9.75
C ILE A 338 11.72 -15.48 11.05
N SER A 339 11.10 -14.30 11.12
CA SER A 339 11.20 -13.36 12.24
C SER A 339 10.88 -14.00 13.60
N GLY A 340 9.84 -14.84 13.68
CA GLY A 340 9.50 -15.58 14.89
C GLY A 340 10.55 -16.62 15.30
N LEU A 341 11.17 -17.31 14.32
CA LEU A 341 12.25 -18.27 14.57
C LEU A 341 13.51 -17.56 15.09
N VAL A 342 13.83 -16.41 14.49
CA VAL A 342 14.95 -15.55 14.92
C VAL A 342 14.73 -15.05 16.34
N ALA A 343 13.55 -14.51 16.64
CA ALA A 343 13.20 -14.03 17.99
C ALA A 343 13.27 -15.16 19.04
N ALA A 344 12.84 -16.37 18.68
CA ALA A 344 12.90 -17.55 19.55
C ALA A 344 14.33 -18.12 19.71
N LYS A 345 15.32 -17.61 18.96
CA LYS A 345 16.71 -18.08 18.94
C LYS A 345 16.84 -19.58 18.60
N VAL A 346 15.93 -20.08 17.78
CA VAL A 346 15.94 -21.47 17.33
C VAL A 346 16.67 -21.54 16.00
N LYS A 347 17.64 -22.45 15.87
CA LYS A 347 18.29 -22.74 14.60
C LYS A 347 17.25 -23.27 13.61
N ILE A 348 17.36 -22.91 12.33
CA ILE A 348 16.46 -23.41 11.29
C ILE A 348 16.90 -24.85 10.97
N PHE A 349 16.60 -25.78 11.88
CA PHE A 349 16.47 -27.19 11.51
C PHE A 349 15.10 -27.33 10.90
N LEU A 350 15.05 -27.39 9.56
CA LEU A 350 13.84 -27.76 8.83
C LEU A 350 13.39 -29.15 9.32
N LEU A 351 12.52 -29.19 10.32
CA LEU A 351 11.55 -30.27 10.50
C LEU A 351 10.42 -30.00 9.49
N LEU A 352 10.72 -30.27 8.23
CA LEU A 352 9.66 -30.67 7.30
C LEU A 352 9.24 -32.07 7.76
N LEU A 353 8.12 -32.16 8.46
CA LEU A 353 7.35 -33.41 8.56
C LEU A 353 6.37 -33.49 7.40
#